data_AF-A0A1S3PGB3-F1
#
_entry.id   AF-A0A1S3PGB3-F1
#
_cell.length_a   1.000
_cell.length_b   1.000
_cell.length_c   1.000
_cell.angle_alpha   90.00
_cell.angle_beta   90.00
_cell.angle_gamma   90.00
#
_symmetry.space_group_name_H-M   'P 1'
#
loop_
_entity.id
_entity.type
_entity.pdbx_description
1 polymer ?
#
loop_
_entity_poly.entity_id
_entity_poly.type
_entity_poly.pdbx_seq_one_letter_code
_entity_poly.pdbx_strand_id
1 'polypeptide(L)'
;MAHQHRTTLTDFVFICVLLVIKLETVQAAPHSGNMDKCQKALDKIVELFNLLDHEAGILLTTYIKTNGFPTDQQAPVVDGVPPTTITGSTHKVKLQNIHNRAMLFYWHIDTVIKYMTDLLEPSDNETQILLRLLRDSMNRLQNLFGRVEKLLQILDSNTTTVSTKVAQDVSRDEYEKKIYGWAVLDRHKDFLAMVLEVAGFKANTVCEG
;
A
#
# COMPACT_ATOMS: atom_id res chain seq x y z
N MET A 1 78.88 0.84 -19.44
CA MET A 1 77.45 0.71 -19.77
C MET A 1 76.66 0.91 -18.49
N ALA A 2 76.09 2.11 -18.29
CA ALA A 2 75.21 2.41 -17.16
C ALA A 2 74.13 3.38 -17.68
N HIS A 3 72.93 2.87 -17.90
CA HIS A 3 71.77 3.69 -18.26
C HIS A 3 71.22 4.32 -16.98
N GLN A 4 71.39 5.62 -16.85
CA GLN A 4 70.88 6.42 -15.74
C GLN A 4 69.40 6.71 -15.96
N HIS A 5 68.57 6.10 -15.13
CA HIS A 5 67.12 6.26 -15.09
C HIS A 5 66.79 7.69 -14.63
N ARG A 6 66.31 8.53 -15.55
CA ARG A 6 65.90 9.91 -15.26
C ARG A 6 64.38 9.92 -15.12
N THR A 7 63.87 9.53 -13.95
CA THR A 7 62.47 9.72 -13.58
C THR A 7 62.23 11.22 -13.35
N THR A 8 61.43 11.81 -14.21
CA THR A 8 61.12 13.24 -14.21
C THR A 8 60.09 13.56 -13.13
N LEU A 9 60.30 14.67 -12.41
CA LEU A 9 59.45 15.17 -11.31
C LEU A 9 57.96 15.29 -11.68
N THR A 10 57.65 15.39 -12.98
CA THR A 10 56.32 15.41 -13.56
C THR A 10 55.53 14.12 -13.35
N ASP A 11 56.20 12.97 -13.30
CA ASP A 11 55.54 11.67 -13.18
C ASP A 11 54.95 11.45 -11.78
N PHE A 12 55.60 12.00 -10.75
CA PHE A 12 55.10 11.96 -9.36
C PHE A 12 53.86 12.85 -9.17
N VAL A 13 53.83 14.02 -9.81
CA VAL A 13 52.67 14.92 -9.73
C VAL A 13 51.44 14.27 -10.37
N PHE A 14 51.60 13.58 -11.50
CA PHE A 14 50.51 12.86 -12.15
C PHE A 14 49.97 11.70 -11.29
N ILE A 15 50.83 10.95 -10.61
CA ILE A 15 50.40 9.87 -9.71
C ILE A 15 49.62 10.44 -8.50
N CYS A 16 50.08 11.56 -7.93
CA CYS A 16 49.39 12.22 -6.83
C CYS A 16 48.00 12.75 -7.25
N VAL A 17 47.89 13.37 -8.42
CA VAL A 17 46.60 13.86 -8.95
C VAL A 17 45.65 12.70 -9.25
N LEU A 18 46.14 11.59 -9.80
CA LEU A 18 45.31 10.39 -10.05
C LEU A 18 44.82 9.73 -8.76
N LEU A 19 45.62 9.76 -7.68
CA LEU A 19 45.20 9.25 -6.36
C LEU A 19 44.14 10.14 -5.71
N VAL A 20 44.19 11.46 -5.89
CA VAL A 20 43.17 12.40 -5.37
C VAL A 20 41.86 12.25 -6.14
N ILE A 21 41.89 12.08 -7.46
CA ILE A 21 40.68 11.85 -8.28
C ILE A 21 40.04 10.48 -7.95
N LYS A 22 40.84 9.46 -7.64
CA LYS A 22 40.33 8.15 -7.18
C LYS A 22 39.70 8.21 -5.79
N LEU A 23 40.11 9.16 -4.94
CA LEU A 23 39.56 9.34 -3.60
C LEU A 23 38.26 10.16 -3.60
N GLU A 24 38.07 11.07 -4.56
CA GLU A 24 36.84 11.84 -4.73
C GLU A 24 35.72 11.09 -5.47
N THR A 25 36.00 9.93 -6.08
CA THR A 25 34.98 9.01 -6.58
C THR A 25 34.65 7.89 -5.57
N VAL A 26 34.74 8.16 -4.26
CA VAL A 26 33.86 7.48 -3.30
C VAL A 26 32.50 8.14 -3.43
N GLN A 27 31.85 7.92 -4.58
CA GLN A 27 30.41 7.98 -4.65
C GLN A 27 29.97 6.91 -3.64
N ALA A 28 29.46 7.38 -2.50
CA ALA A 28 29.01 6.52 -1.42
C ALA A 28 28.17 5.40 -2.04
N ALA A 29 28.71 4.18 -2.07
CA ALA A 29 27.94 3.02 -2.45
C ALA A 29 26.66 3.08 -1.60
N PRO A 30 25.46 2.94 -2.19
CA PRO A 30 24.24 2.93 -1.41
C PRO A 30 24.43 1.90 -0.30
N HIS A 31 24.31 2.36 0.94
CA HIS A 31 24.51 1.56 2.13
C HIS A 31 23.67 0.29 1.99
N SER A 32 24.31 -0.88 1.78
CA SER A 32 23.61 -2.13 1.47
C SER A 32 22.55 -2.51 2.53
N GLY A 33 22.72 -1.99 3.76
CA GLY A 33 21.76 -2.15 4.85
C GLY A 33 20.40 -1.46 4.66
N ASN A 34 20.29 -0.40 3.85
CA ASN A 34 18.99 0.24 3.59
C ASN A 34 18.23 -0.48 2.46
N MET A 35 18.94 -1.00 1.47
CA MET A 35 18.34 -1.76 0.37
C MET A 35 17.71 -3.07 0.87
N ASP A 36 18.41 -3.83 1.72
CA ASP A 36 17.87 -5.06 2.33
C ASP A 36 16.65 -4.79 3.22
N LYS A 37 16.68 -3.68 3.99
CA LYS A 37 15.52 -3.25 4.80
C LYS A 37 14.33 -2.85 3.93
N CYS A 38 14.57 -2.11 2.86
CA CYS A 38 13.55 -1.71 1.89
C CYS A 38 12.89 -2.95 1.27
N GLN A 39 13.70 -3.91 0.80
CA GLN A 39 13.18 -5.12 0.16
C GLN A 39 12.34 -5.96 1.13
N LYS A 40 12.84 -6.19 2.34
CA LYS A 40 12.09 -6.93 3.38
C LYS A 40 10.79 -6.24 3.79
N ALA A 41 10.75 -4.90 3.77
CA ALA A 41 9.54 -4.15 4.03
C ALA A 41 8.53 -4.31 2.88
N LEU A 42 9.03 -4.25 1.65
CA LEU A 42 8.26 -4.44 0.42
C LEU A 42 7.62 -5.84 0.36
N ASP A 43 8.40 -6.90 0.59
CA ASP A 43 7.93 -8.28 0.54
C ASP A 43 6.77 -8.51 1.52
N LYS A 44 6.87 -7.96 2.73
CA LYS A 44 5.80 -8.04 3.74
C LYS A 44 4.55 -7.27 3.35
N ILE A 45 4.69 -6.17 2.60
CA ILE A 45 3.55 -5.41 2.07
C ILE A 45 2.86 -6.24 0.98
N VAL A 46 3.63 -6.85 0.08
CA VAL A 46 3.10 -7.72 -0.99
C VAL A 46 2.36 -8.93 -0.42
N GLU A 47 2.96 -9.61 0.56
CA GLU A 47 2.32 -10.73 1.26
C GLU A 47 0.97 -10.32 1.86
N LEU A 48 0.94 -9.16 2.52
CA LEU A 48 -0.29 -8.64 3.13
C LEU A 48 -1.34 -8.25 2.08
N PHE A 49 -0.94 -7.70 0.92
CA PHE A 49 -1.86 -7.41 -0.18
C PHE A 49 -2.48 -8.67 -0.76
N ASN A 50 -1.69 -9.71 -1.02
CA ASN A 50 -2.21 -10.99 -1.53
C ASN A 50 -3.21 -11.61 -0.57
N LEU A 51 -2.93 -11.54 0.73
CA LEU A 51 -3.86 -12.02 1.76
C LEU A 51 -5.17 -11.21 1.77
N LEU A 52 -5.06 -9.88 1.76
CA LEU A 52 -6.22 -8.99 1.71
C LEU A 52 -7.07 -9.21 0.46
N ASP A 53 -6.46 -9.38 -0.71
CA ASP A 53 -7.15 -9.63 -1.98
C ASP A 53 -8.00 -10.91 -1.92
N HIS A 54 -7.40 -11.99 -1.41
CA HIS A 54 -8.11 -13.26 -1.19
C HIS A 54 -9.27 -13.11 -0.20
N GLU A 55 -9.02 -12.49 0.96
CA GLU A 55 -10.04 -12.30 1.99
C GLU A 55 -11.15 -11.34 1.55
N ALA A 56 -10.86 -10.34 0.72
CA ALA A 56 -11.86 -9.41 0.20
C ALA A 56 -12.92 -10.10 -0.67
N GLY A 57 -12.52 -11.12 -1.44
CA GLY A 57 -13.47 -11.95 -2.18
C GLY A 57 -14.43 -12.74 -1.28
N ILE A 58 -13.90 -13.31 -0.20
CA ILE A 58 -14.69 -14.03 0.82
C ILE A 58 -15.64 -13.07 1.54
N LEU A 59 -15.13 -11.91 1.96
CA LEU A 59 -15.90 -10.88 2.65
C LEU A 59 -17.05 -10.36 1.77
N LEU A 60 -16.79 -10.01 0.51
CA LEU A 60 -17.82 -9.55 -0.42
C LEU A 60 -18.92 -10.59 -0.63
N THR A 61 -18.52 -11.85 -0.86
CA THR A 61 -19.49 -12.94 -1.08
C THR A 61 -20.35 -13.18 0.16
N THR A 62 -19.73 -13.15 1.34
CA THR A 62 -20.44 -13.29 2.62
C THR A 62 -21.41 -12.13 2.82
N TYR A 63 -20.98 -10.90 2.54
CA TYR A 63 -21.81 -9.71 2.67
C TYR A 63 -23.06 -9.76 1.78
N ILE A 64 -22.90 -10.13 0.51
CA ILE A 64 -23.98 -10.30 -0.46
C ILE A 64 -24.98 -11.35 0.05
N LYS A 65 -24.47 -12.51 0.49
CA LYS A 65 -25.29 -13.59 1.02
C LYS A 65 -26.08 -13.16 2.26
N THR A 66 -25.41 -12.60 3.28
CA THR A 66 -26.04 -12.19 4.56
C THR A 66 -27.13 -11.13 4.35
N ASN A 67 -26.97 -10.25 3.36
CA ASN A 67 -27.96 -9.22 3.07
C ASN A 67 -29.03 -9.65 2.04
N GLY A 68 -28.99 -10.89 1.56
CA GLY A 68 -29.96 -11.43 0.61
C GLY A 68 -29.85 -10.83 -0.80
N PHE A 69 -28.68 -10.32 -1.17
CA PHE A 69 -28.45 -9.78 -2.51
C PHE A 69 -28.20 -10.90 -3.54
N PRO A 70 -28.60 -10.69 -4.81
CA PRO A 70 -28.33 -11.63 -5.89
C PRO A 70 -26.83 -11.69 -6.21
N THR A 71 -26.28 -12.90 -6.33
CA THR A 71 -24.83 -13.14 -6.51
C THR A 71 -24.31 -12.87 -7.92
N ASP A 72 -25.19 -12.73 -8.90
CA ASP A 72 -24.89 -12.48 -10.31
C ASP A 72 -24.94 -10.99 -10.70
N GLN A 73 -25.28 -10.12 -9.75
CA GLN A 73 -25.35 -8.68 -9.98
C GLN A 73 -24.07 -7.96 -9.55
N GLN A 74 -23.79 -6.84 -10.20
CA GLN A 74 -22.73 -5.91 -9.78
C GLN A 74 -23.26 -4.98 -8.70
N ALA A 75 -22.36 -4.51 -7.85
CA ALA A 75 -22.71 -3.50 -6.86
C ALA A 75 -23.23 -2.23 -7.57
N PRO A 76 -24.30 -1.60 -7.04
CA PRO A 76 -24.77 -0.32 -7.57
C PRO A 76 -23.69 0.76 -7.49
N VAL A 77 -23.77 1.74 -8.40
CA VAL A 77 -22.93 2.94 -8.31
C VAL A 77 -23.47 3.82 -7.17
N VAL A 78 -22.66 4.00 -6.13
CA VAL A 78 -23.00 4.79 -4.95
C VAL A 78 -22.01 5.93 -4.78
N ASP A 79 -22.53 7.14 -4.58
CA ASP A 79 -21.71 8.32 -4.33
C ASP A 79 -20.97 8.24 -2.99
N GLY A 80 -19.78 8.84 -2.96
CA GLY A 80 -18.97 8.91 -1.75
C GLY A 80 -18.26 7.60 -1.38
N VAL A 81 -18.21 6.60 -2.26
CA VAL A 81 -17.34 5.42 -2.10
C VAL A 81 -15.93 5.73 -2.64
N PRO A 82 -14.85 5.22 -2.01
CA PRO A 82 -13.49 5.48 -2.49
C PRO A 82 -13.26 4.99 -3.92
N PRO A 83 -12.54 5.75 -4.75
CA PRO A 83 -12.13 5.28 -6.07
C PRO A 83 -11.01 4.25 -5.94
N THR A 84 -10.93 3.35 -6.92
CA THR A 84 -9.96 2.23 -6.96
C THR A 84 -8.70 2.56 -7.75
N THR A 85 -8.74 3.63 -8.56
CA THR A 85 -7.63 4.03 -9.42
C THR A 85 -6.40 4.42 -8.61
N ILE A 86 -5.27 3.82 -8.97
CA ILE A 86 -3.96 4.17 -8.46
C ILE A 86 -3.31 5.17 -9.40
N THR A 87 -2.94 6.33 -8.86
CA THR A 87 -2.34 7.42 -9.63
C THR A 87 -0.94 7.74 -9.13
N GLY A 88 -0.05 8.11 -10.05
CA GLY A 88 1.30 8.56 -9.70
C GLY A 88 2.31 8.23 -10.79
N SER A 89 3.21 9.18 -11.06
CA SER A 89 4.26 9.03 -12.08
C SER A 89 5.48 8.26 -11.57
N THR A 90 5.71 8.20 -10.25
CA THR A 90 6.85 7.51 -9.62
C THR A 90 6.37 6.46 -8.61
N HIS A 91 7.23 5.49 -8.28
CA HIS A 91 6.91 4.46 -7.27
C HIS A 91 6.56 5.08 -5.91
N LYS A 92 7.29 6.10 -5.46
CA LYS A 92 6.99 6.82 -4.22
C LYS A 92 5.60 7.44 -4.25
N VAL A 93 5.23 8.13 -5.33
CA VAL A 93 3.90 8.77 -5.45
C VAL A 93 2.80 7.72 -5.52
N LYS A 94 3.02 6.59 -6.21
CA LYS A 94 2.09 5.45 -6.21
C LYS A 94 1.92 4.87 -4.81
N LEU A 95 2.99 4.65 -4.05
CA LEU A 95 2.94 4.17 -2.67
C LEU A 95 2.18 5.14 -1.73
N GLN A 96 2.39 6.45 -1.88
CA GLN A 96 1.61 7.46 -1.16
C GLN A 96 0.12 7.40 -1.52
N ASN A 97 -0.20 7.22 -2.81
CA ASN A 97 -1.57 7.05 -3.26
C ASN A 97 -2.21 5.80 -2.65
N ILE A 98 -1.51 4.66 -2.69
CA ILE A 98 -1.92 3.39 -2.07
C ILE A 98 -2.16 3.56 -0.58
N HIS A 99 -1.24 4.20 0.15
CA HIS A 99 -1.39 4.51 1.57
C HIS A 99 -2.71 5.24 1.84
N ASN A 100 -2.95 6.33 1.11
CA ASN A 100 -4.12 7.18 1.32
C ASN A 100 -5.42 6.44 0.96
N ARG A 101 -5.41 5.60 -0.08
CA ARG A 101 -6.56 4.77 -0.45
C ARG A 101 -6.85 3.69 0.57
N ALA A 102 -5.84 2.99 1.08
CA ALA A 102 -5.99 2.00 2.14
C ALA A 102 -6.59 2.61 3.42
N MET A 103 -6.12 3.80 3.80
CA MET A 103 -6.70 4.56 4.92
C MET A 103 -8.15 4.99 4.66
N LEU A 104 -8.50 5.40 3.44
CA LEU A 104 -9.90 5.68 3.09
C LEU A 104 -10.76 4.42 3.24
N PHE A 105 -10.37 3.31 2.63
CA PHE A 105 -11.12 2.04 2.77
C PHE A 105 -11.26 1.60 4.22
N TYR A 106 -10.25 1.82 5.07
CA TYR A 106 -10.35 1.57 6.52
C TYR A 106 -11.55 2.32 7.13
N TRP A 107 -11.67 3.62 6.88
CA TRP A 107 -12.78 4.43 7.40
C TRP A 107 -14.13 4.00 6.84
N HIS A 108 -14.18 3.69 5.54
CA HIS A 108 -15.42 3.23 4.90
C HIS A 108 -15.87 1.87 5.45
N ILE A 109 -14.95 0.94 5.70
CA ILE A 109 -15.27 -0.35 6.31
C ILE A 109 -15.72 -0.17 7.77
N ASP A 110 -15.12 0.75 8.53
CA ASP A 110 -15.61 1.11 9.87
C ASP A 110 -17.07 1.61 9.83
N THR A 111 -17.42 2.45 8.86
CA THR A 111 -18.82 2.86 8.63
C THR A 111 -19.71 1.66 8.30
N VAL A 112 -19.27 0.72 7.46
CA VAL A 112 -20.02 -0.51 7.16
C VAL A 112 -20.22 -1.36 8.40
N ILE A 113 -19.20 -1.49 9.27
CA ILE A 113 -19.32 -2.20 10.55
C ILE A 113 -20.41 -1.57 11.42
N LYS A 114 -20.43 -0.24 11.53
CA LYS A 114 -21.46 0.48 12.29
C LYS A 114 -22.85 0.21 11.73
N TYR A 115 -23.02 0.36 10.41
CA TYR A 115 -24.30 0.08 9.76
C TYR A 115 -24.76 -1.37 9.95
N MET A 116 -23.87 -2.36 9.83
CA MET A 116 -24.25 -3.76 10.01
C MET A 116 -24.53 -4.10 11.48
N THR A 117 -23.86 -3.45 12.42
CA THR A 117 -24.12 -3.62 13.86
C THR A 117 -25.49 -3.06 14.24
N ASP A 118 -25.91 -1.96 13.62
CA ASP A 118 -27.24 -1.36 13.87
C ASP A 118 -28.38 -2.15 13.22
N LEU A 119 -28.13 -2.77 12.07
CA LEU A 119 -29.17 -3.41 11.25
C LEU A 119 -29.38 -4.90 11.53
N LEU A 120 -28.33 -5.61 11.93
CA LEU A 120 -28.36 -7.08 12.01
C LEU A 120 -28.52 -7.56 13.45
N GLU A 121 -29.24 -8.67 13.62
CA GLU A 121 -29.44 -9.24 14.94
C GLU A 121 -28.13 -9.91 15.44
N PRO A 122 -27.57 -9.52 16.60
CA PRO A 122 -26.27 -10.04 17.06
C PRO A 122 -26.26 -11.54 17.36
N SER A 123 -27.44 -12.13 17.57
CA SER A 123 -27.62 -13.56 17.89
C SER A 123 -27.46 -14.47 16.65
N ASP A 124 -27.56 -13.91 15.45
CA ASP A 124 -27.45 -14.68 14.20
C ASP A 124 -25.99 -15.02 13.87
N ASN A 125 -25.75 -16.30 13.54
CA ASN A 125 -24.41 -16.81 13.28
C ASN A 125 -23.81 -16.24 12.00
N GLU A 126 -24.60 -16.03 10.94
CA GLU A 126 -24.11 -15.46 9.69
C GLU A 126 -23.69 -14.00 9.89
N THR A 127 -24.46 -13.25 10.67
CA THR A 127 -24.16 -11.88 11.10
C THR A 127 -22.85 -11.80 11.87
N GLN A 128 -22.62 -12.69 12.83
CA GLN A 128 -21.37 -12.72 13.60
C GLN A 128 -20.15 -13.02 12.73
N ILE A 129 -20.29 -13.95 11.78
CA ILE A 129 -19.24 -14.25 10.80
C ILE A 129 -18.94 -13.02 9.96
N LEU A 130 -19.97 -12.33 9.44
CA LEU A 130 -19.79 -11.13 8.63
C LEU A 130 -19.07 -10.02 9.40
N LEU A 131 -19.53 -9.72 10.62
CA LEU A 131 -18.92 -8.68 11.46
C LEU A 131 -17.47 -8.99 11.80
N ARG A 132 -17.12 -10.27 12.00
CA ARG A 132 -15.75 -10.69 12.19
C ARG A 132 -14.89 -10.43 10.95
N LEU A 133 -15.35 -10.84 9.77
CA LEU A 133 -14.62 -10.63 8.51
C LEU A 133 -14.41 -9.14 8.22
N LEU A 134 -15.41 -8.29 8.47
CA LEU A 134 -15.29 -6.84 8.35
C LEU A 134 -14.20 -6.27 9.27
N ARG A 135 -14.19 -6.68 10.55
CA ARG A 135 -13.18 -6.24 11.53
C ARG A 135 -11.78 -6.74 11.17
N ASP A 136 -11.66 -7.98 10.72
CA ASP A 136 -10.38 -8.55 10.30
C ASP A 136 -9.83 -7.78 9.08
N SER A 137 -10.67 -7.50 8.08
CA SER A 137 -10.32 -6.68 6.91
C SER A 137 -9.89 -5.26 7.32
N MET A 138 -10.62 -4.62 8.22
CA MET A 138 -10.29 -3.29 8.75
C MET A 138 -8.94 -3.28 9.47
N ASN A 139 -8.69 -4.23 10.37
CA ASN A 139 -7.43 -4.35 11.10
C ASN A 139 -6.24 -4.60 10.15
N ARG A 140 -6.43 -5.39 9.09
CA ARG A 140 -5.40 -5.64 8.09
C ARG A 140 -5.12 -4.41 7.22
N LEU A 141 -6.14 -3.63 6.86
CA LEU A 141 -5.94 -2.34 6.19
C LEU A 141 -5.14 -1.37 7.07
N GLN A 142 -5.41 -1.34 8.38
CA GLN A 142 -4.63 -0.55 9.33
C GLN A 142 -3.17 -0.96 9.37
N ASN A 143 -2.92 -2.27 9.44
CA ASN A 143 -1.57 -2.82 9.39
C ASN A 143 -0.88 -2.47 8.07
N LEU A 144 -1.62 -2.53 6.96
CA LEU A 144 -1.13 -2.25 5.63
C LEU A 144 -0.66 -0.81 5.48
N PHE A 145 -1.52 0.18 5.74
CA PHE A 145 -1.10 1.57 5.57
C PHE A 145 0.04 1.94 6.53
N GLY A 146 0.06 1.39 7.76
CA GLY A 146 1.19 1.57 8.67
C GLY A 146 2.51 0.97 8.17
N ARG A 147 2.47 -0.12 7.39
CA ARG A 147 3.67 -0.69 6.72
C ARG A 147 4.10 0.14 5.52
N VAL A 148 3.17 0.59 4.70
CA VAL A 148 3.45 1.46 3.55
C VAL A 148 4.07 2.78 4.03
N GLU A 149 3.57 3.35 5.13
CA GLU A 149 4.15 4.54 5.76
C GLU A 149 5.61 4.31 6.19
N LYS A 150 5.91 3.18 6.83
CA LYS A 150 7.30 2.82 7.18
C LYS A 150 8.19 2.66 5.95
N LEU A 151 7.69 2.04 4.88
CA LEU A 151 8.43 1.94 3.62
C LEU A 151 8.71 3.33 3.03
N LEU A 152 7.72 4.22 3.04
CA LEU A 152 7.89 5.61 2.58
C LEU A 152 8.94 6.36 3.39
N GLN A 153 9.01 6.14 4.71
CA GLN A 153 10.04 6.72 5.59
C GLN A 153 11.44 6.15 5.31
N ILE A 154 11.55 4.86 4.95
CA ILE A 154 12.83 4.26 4.52
C ILE A 154 13.31 4.90 3.20
N LEU A 155 12.40 5.14 2.27
CA LEU A 155 12.70 5.75 0.96
C LEU A 155 13.01 7.25 1.07
N ASP A 156 12.35 7.96 1.97
CA ASP A 156 12.61 9.36 2.26
C ASP A 156 12.12 9.71 3.67
N SER A 157 13.09 9.96 4.56
CA SER A 157 12.88 10.29 5.97
C SER A 157 12.05 11.56 6.20
N ASN A 158 11.95 12.45 5.20
CA ASN A 158 11.15 13.67 5.27
C ASN A 158 9.69 13.48 4.82
N THR A 159 9.31 12.26 4.43
CA THR A 159 7.94 11.99 3.96
C THR A 159 6.95 12.16 5.11
N THR A 160 6.13 13.21 5.01
CA THR A 160 4.97 13.41 5.88
C THR A 160 3.73 12.84 5.21
N THR A 161 3.10 11.86 5.84
CA THR A 161 1.87 11.27 5.34
C THR A 161 0.68 12.14 5.73
N VAL A 162 -0.05 12.64 4.75
CA VAL A 162 -1.22 13.49 5.00
C VAL A 162 -2.41 12.61 5.38
N SER A 163 -2.94 12.79 6.59
CA SER A 163 -4.19 12.17 7.01
C SER A 163 -5.34 12.71 6.16
N THR A 164 -6.05 11.82 5.48
CA THR A 164 -7.21 12.17 4.65
C THR A 164 -8.47 12.12 5.50
N LYS A 165 -9.35 13.11 5.33
CA LYS A 165 -10.61 13.23 6.09
C LYS A 165 -11.48 11.98 5.97
N VAL A 166 -12.16 11.70 7.08
CA VAL A 166 -13.09 10.59 7.36
C VAL A 166 -14.25 10.57 6.37
N ALA A 167 -14.80 9.38 6.12
CA ALA A 167 -16.09 9.22 5.45
C ALA A 167 -17.15 10.06 6.17
N GLN A 168 -17.78 10.98 5.45
CA GLN A 168 -18.88 11.75 6.01
C GLN A 168 -20.06 10.80 6.22
N ASP A 169 -20.52 10.68 7.46
CA ASP A 169 -21.74 9.92 7.76
C ASP A 169 -22.91 10.70 7.16
N VAL A 170 -23.40 10.21 6.03
CA VAL A 170 -24.61 10.72 5.40
C VAL A 170 -25.74 9.87 5.98
N SER A 171 -26.77 10.54 6.51
CA SER A 171 -27.98 9.87 6.95
C SER A 171 -28.54 9.05 5.78
N ARG A 172 -28.61 7.73 5.97
CA ARG A 172 -29.05 6.73 4.99
C ARG A 172 -30.13 5.87 5.61
N ASP A 173 -31.12 5.48 4.81
CA ASP A 173 -32.08 4.47 5.24
C ASP A 173 -31.43 3.07 5.34
N GLU A 174 -32.17 2.10 5.86
CA GLU A 174 -31.65 0.75 6.08
C GLU A 174 -31.21 0.04 4.80
N TYR A 175 -31.92 0.26 3.69
CA TYR A 175 -31.58 -0.34 2.40
C TYR A 175 -30.36 0.35 1.78
N GLU A 176 -30.31 1.68 1.82
CA GLU A 176 -29.16 2.48 1.37
C GLU A 176 -27.88 2.13 2.12
N LYS A 177 -27.96 1.86 3.43
CA LYS A 177 -26.82 1.39 4.23
C LYS A 177 -26.27 0.07 3.71
N LYS A 178 -27.13 -0.87 3.33
CA LYS A 178 -26.72 -2.18 2.77
C LYS A 178 -26.11 -2.03 1.38
N ILE A 179 -26.72 -1.21 0.53
CA ILE A 179 -26.22 -0.94 -0.82
C ILE A 179 -24.86 -0.22 -0.78
N TYR A 180 -24.71 0.72 0.15
CA TYR A 180 -23.43 1.39 0.40
C TYR A 180 -22.35 0.39 0.83
N GLY A 181 -22.65 -0.52 1.76
CA GLY A 181 -21.68 -1.52 2.19
C GLY A 181 -21.27 -2.47 1.07
N TRP A 182 -22.21 -2.88 0.22
CA TRP A 182 -21.88 -3.66 -0.97
C TRP A 182 -20.93 -2.89 -1.89
N ALA A 183 -21.26 -1.65 -2.25
CA ALA A 183 -20.43 -0.82 -3.11
C ALA A 183 -19.02 -0.58 -2.53
N VAL A 184 -18.90 -0.37 -1.23
CA VAL A 184 -17.59 -0.23 -0.54
C VAL A 184 -16.76 -1.51 -0.66
N LEU A 185 -17.35 -2.68 -0.39
CA LEU A 185 -16.62 -3.95 -0.39
C LEU A 185 -16.24 -4.41 -1.80
N ASP A 186 -17.10 -4.14 -2.78
CA ASP A 186 -16.82 -4.38 -4.19
C ASP A 186 -15.63 -3.54 -4.67
N ARG A 187 -15.67 -2.23 -4.39
CA ARG A 187 -14.54 -1.33 -4.68
C ARG A 187 -13.29 -1.67 -3.88
N HIS A 188 -13.43 -2.16 -2.65
CA HIS A 188 -12.29 -2.57 -1.85
C HIS A 188 -11.53 -3.72 -2.51
N LYS A 189 -12.26 -4.73 -2.99
CA LYS A 189 -11.71 -5.86 -3.75
C LYS A 189 -11.01 -5.38 -5.02
N ASP A 190 -11.68 -4.53 -5.82
CA ASP A 190 -11.09 -3.97 -7.04
C ASP A 190 -9.82 -3.15 -6.78
N PHE A 191 -9.81 -2.37 -5.70
CA PHE A 191 -8.61 -1.63 -5.28
C PHE A 191 -7.44 -2.58 -5.00
N LEU A 192 -7.67 -3.68 -4.26
CA LEU A 192 -6.61 -4.63 -3.92
C LEU A 192 -6.05 -5.32 -5.18
N ALA A 193 -6.92 -5.72 -6.11
CA ALA A 193 -6.50 -6.26 -7.41
C ALA A 193 -5.66 -5.23 -8.21
N MET A 194 -6.12 -3.98 -8.27
CA MET A 194 -5.39 -2.90 -8.94
C MET A 194 -4.02 -2.63 -8.31
N VAL A 195 -3.88 -2.76 -6.99
CA VAL A 195 -2.57 -2.63 -6.34
C VAL A 195 -1.62 -3.73 -6.83
N LEU A 196 -2.06 -4.97 -6.88
CA LEU A 196 -1.22 -6.08 -7.35
C LEU A 196 -0.79 -5.89 -8.82
N GLU A 197 -1.65 -5.35 -9.66
CA GLU A 197 -1.35 -5.04 -11.06
C GLU A 197 -0.41 -3.84 -11.23
N VAL A 198 -0.76 -2.68 -10.66
CA VAL A 198 -0.06 -1.40 -10.86
C VAL A 198 1.25 -1.35 -10.08
N ALA A 199 1.26 -1.94 -8.89
CA ALA A 199 2.44 -1.90 -8.06
C ALA A 199 3.54 -2.81 -8.61
N GLY A 200 3.23 -3.71 -9.56
CA GLY A 200 4.21 -4.41 -10.39
C GLY A 200 5.46 -4.76 -9.60
N PHE A 201 5.28 -5.30 -8.38
CA PHE A 201 6.30 -5.48 -7.36
C PHE A 201 7.26 -6.62 -7.76
N LYS A 202 7.73 -6.61 -9.02
CA LYS A 202 8.92 -7.30 -9.48
C LYS A 202 10.08 -6.64 -8.76
N ALA A 203 10.42 -7.28 -7.64
CA ALA A 203 11.38 -7.07 -6.56
C ALA A 203 12.57 -6.10 -6.67
N ASN A 204 12.84 -5.39 -7.77
CA ASN A 204 14.13 -4.72 -7.92
C ASN A 204 14.02 -3.19 -8.08
N THR A 205 13.00 -2.64 -8.74
CA THR A 205 13.04 -1.22 -9.15
C THR A 205 12.56 -0.20 -8.11
N VAL A 206 11.84 -0.63 -7.06
CA VAL A 206 11.34 0.29 -6.01
C VAL A 206 12.46 0.71 -5.06
N CYS A 207 13.39 -0.19 -4.77
CA CYS A 207 14.50 0.02 -3.84
C CYS A 207 15.83 0.39 -4.55
N GLU A 208 15.83 0.51 -5.88
CA GLU A 208 16.99 0.87 -6.74
C GLU A 208 17.19 2.38 -6.92
N GLY A 209 16.36 3.21 -6.26
CA GLY A 209 16.37 4.67 -6.38
C GLY A 209 17.67 5.35 -5.98
#